data_AF-A0A6P6DKT9-F1
#
_entry.id   AF-A0A6P6DKT9-F1
#
_cell.length_a   1.000
_cell.length_b   1.000
_cell.length_c   1.000
_cell.angle_alpha   90.00
_cell.angle_beta   90.00
_cell.angle_gamma   90.00
#
_symmetry.space_group_name_H-M   'P 1'
#
loop_
_entity.id
_entity.type
_entity.pdbx_description
1 polymer ?
#
loop_
_entity_poly.entity_id
_entity_poly.type
_entity_poly.pdbx_seq_one_letter_code
_entity_poly.pdbx_strand_id
1 'polypeptide(L)'
;MESVELLDALAYLMCLLGCKAFLWIRWYGSPYGRYSSQYSGPCVPVRAAWVLQELPSLAWPLLECACASAVRLDRLPNRVLLAMFLVHYIYRTLIFPFVIRGGKPTPLFTCVTAFLFCLYNGYLQSRYLSHYAVYAEDWVTQPCFLAGGLFEYVTAANYLGESVEWFGFALASWSLQGAAFALFTFCVLLSRAMHHHRWYLEKFEDYPKSRKILIPFLY
;
A
#
# COMPACT_ATOMS: atom_id res chain seq x y z
N MET A 1 24.31 -13.64 5.70
CA MET A 1 23.24 -14.66 5.69
C MET A 1 22.13 -14.11 6.59
N GLU A 2 21.19 -13.37 6.01
CA GLU A 2 20.05 -12.80 6.76
C GLU A 2 19.02 -13.91 7.01
N SER A 3 18.50 -14.00 8.24
CA SER A 3 17.55 -15.03 8.67
C SER A 3 16.10 -14.59 8.48
N VAL A 4 15.18 -15.56 8.38
CA VAL A 4 13.72 -15.33 8.32
C VAL A 4 13.24 -14.52 9.54
N GLU A 5 13.90 -14.69 10.68
CA GLU A 5 13.61 -13.97 11.93
C GLU A 5 13.74 -12.44 11.77
N LEU A 6 14.68 -11.98 10.93
CA LEU A 6 14.79 -10.55 10.61
C LEU A 6 13.54 -10.08 9.86
N LEU A 7 13.07 -10.83 8.86
CA LEU A 7 11.88 -10.46 8.07
C LEU A 7 10.61 -10.48 8.92
N ASP A 8 10.52 -11.39 9.89
CA ASP A 8 9.39 -11.45 10.82
C ASP A 8 9.43 -10.27 11.82
N ALA A 9 10.59 -9.96 12.38
CA ALA A 9 10.77 -8.77 13.24
C ALA A 9 10.39 -7.48 12.50
N LEU A 10 10.77 -7.38 11.22
CA LEU A 10 10.38 -6.29 10.33
C LEU A 10 8.86 -6.27 10.09
N ALA A 11 8.21 -7.41 9.86
CA ALA A 11 6.76 -7.47 9.74
C ALA A 11 6.03 -6.96 11.00
N TYR A 12 6.48 -7.36 12.20
CA TYR A 12 5.92 -6.85 13.46
C TYR A 12 6.14 -5.35 13.64
N LEU A 13 7.32 -4.84 13.28
CA LEU A 13 7.59 -3.41 13.29
C LEU A 13 6.63 -2.66 12.36
N MET A 14 6.33 -3.22 11.17
CA MET A 14 5.38 -2.62 10.23
C MET A 14 3.99 -2.49 10.86
N CYS A 15 3.48 -3.52 11.53
CA CYS A 15 2.22 -3.45 12.26
C CYS A 15 2.22 -2.34 13.32
N LEU A 16 3.30 -2.25 14.12
CA LEU A 16 3.44 -1.21 15.13
C LEU A 16 3.46 0.20 14.53
N LEU A 17 4.17 0.39 13.41
CA LEU A 17 4.18 1.64 12.66
C LEU A 17 2.78 1.98 12.09
N GLY A 18 2.01 0.97 11.66
CA GLY A 18 0.63 1.14 11.20
C GLY A 18 -0.30 1.65 12.29
N CYS A 19 -0.21 1.09 13.50
CA CYS A 19 -0.97 1.57 14.65
C CYS A 19 -0.57 3.01 15.03
N LYS A 20 0.72 3.32 15.04
CA LYS A 20 1.21 4.68 15.31
C LYS A 20 0.72 5.68 14.25
N ALA A 21 0.80 5.31 12.98
CA ALA A 21 0.31 6.12 11.88
C ALA A 21 -1.19 6.36 11.96
N PHE A 22 -1.98 5.33 12.31
CA PHE A 22 -3.42 5.47 12.56
C PHE A 22 -3.73 6.50 13.64
N LEU A 23 -3.09 6.40 14.81
CA LEU A 23 -3.30 7.34 15.91
C LEU A 23 -2.88 8.77 15.53
N TRP A 24 -1.74 8.92 14.86
CA TRP A 24 -1.27 10.21 14.37
C TRP A 24 -2.25 10.85 13.40
N ILE A 25 -2.62 10.12 12.33
CA ILE A 25 -3.55 10.62 11.30
C ILE A 25 -4.91 10.91 11.91
N ARG A 26 -5.36 10.10 12.89
CA ARG A 26 -6.64 10.29 13.58
C ARG A 26 -6.73 11.61 14.36
N TRP A 27 -5.62 12.13 14.87
CA TRP A 27 -5.59 13.36 15.69
C TRP A 27 -5.07 14.59 14.94
N TYR A 28 -4.05 14.43 14.10
CA TYR A 28 -3.39 15.54 13.40
C TYR A 28 -3.79 15.65 11.93
N GLY A 29 -4.56 14.69 11.41
CA GLY A 29 -4.95 14.64 10.01
C GLY A 29 -3.82 14.19 9.07
N SER A 30 -4.12 14.09 7.78
CA SER A 30 -3.18 13.62 6.76
C SER A 30 -2.26 14.77 6.32
N PRO A 31 -0.93 14.61 6.31
CA PRO A 31 0.00 15.70 5.99
C PRO A 31 0.21 15.96 4.49
N TYR A 32 -0.80 15.69 3.66
CA TYR A 32 -0.74 15.92 2.21
C TYR A 32 -2.14 16.01 1.57
N GLY A 33 -2.18 16.36 0.28
CA GLY A 33 -3.42 16.50 -0.47
C GLY A 33 -4.24 17.71 0.00
N ARG A 34 -5.54 17.53 0.24
CA ARG A 34 -6.44 18.63 0.63
C ARG A 34 -5.99 19.36 1.91
N TYR A 35 -5.36 18.63 2.83
CA TYR A 35 -4.89 19.09 4.13
C TYR A 35 -3.45 19.65 4.11
N SER A 36 -2.74 19.62 2.98
CA SER A 36 -1.32 20.02 2.93
C SER A 36 -1.06 21.46 3.39
N SER A 37 -2.05 22.34 3.25
CA SER A 37 -1.96 23.75 3.68
C SER A 37 -1.90 23.95 5.20
N GLN A 38 -2.12 22.91 6.00
CA GLN A 38 -1.98 22.96 7.47
C GLN A 38 -0.52 22.77 7.92
N TYR A 39 0.37 22.38 7.01
CA TYR A 39 1.76 22.04 7.32
C TYR A 39 2.71 23.04 6.66
N SER A 40 3.57 23.66 7.46
CA SER A 40 4.61 24.57 6.98
C SER A 40 5.90 23.81 6.64
N GLY A 41 6.59 24.20 5.57
CA GLY A 41 7.90 23.66 5.23
C GLY A 41 8.16 23.52 3.73
N PRO A 42 9.34 23.02 3.34
CA PRO A 42 9.67 22.77 1.95
C PRO A 42 8.68 21.78 1.34
N CYS A 43 8.24 22.07 0.12
CA CYS A 43 7.27 21.25 -0.60
C CYS A 43 7.85 20.76 -1.93
N VAL A 44 7.42 19.57 -2.34
CA VAL A 44 7.76 18.95 -3.61
C VAL A 44 6.53 19.03 -4.54
N PRO A 45 6.71 19.32 -5.83
CA PRO A 45 5.61 19.25 -6.80
C PRO A 45 4.91 17.89 -6.74
N VAL A 46 3.57 17.90 -6.71
CA VAL A 46 2.77 16.70 -6.43
C VAL A 46 3.15 15.50 -7.30
N ARG A 47 3.36 15.70 -8.60
CA ARG A 47 3.72 14.62 -9.53
C ARG A 47 5.09 14.01 -9.22
N ALA A 48 6.08 14.88 -8.97
CA ALA A 48 7.42 14.44 -8.60
C ALA A 48 7.41 13.71 -7.25
N ALA A 49 6.64 14.18 -6.28
CA ALA A 49 6.50 13.52 -4.97
C ALA A 49 5.96 12.10 -5.13
N TRP A 50 4.91 11.90 -5.93
CA TRP A 50 4.34 10.57 -6.20
C TRP A 50 5.30 9.63 -6.92
N VAL A 51 6.03 10.11 -7.94
CA VAL A 51 7.05 9.29 -8.62
C VAL A 51 8.15 8.90 -7.62
N LEU A 52 8.72 9.88 -6.92
CA LEU A 52 9.85 9.65 -6.03
C LEU A 52 9.48 8.71 -4.88
N GLN A 53 8.35 8.95 -4.21
CA GLN A 53 7.99 8.19 -3.02
C GLN A 53 7.65 6.73 -3.32
N GLU A 54 7.06 6.41 -4.47
CA GLU A 54 6.61 5.05 -4.83
C GLU A 54 7.71 4.24 -5.56
N LEU A 55 8.69 4.92 -6.17
CA LEU A 55 9.76 4.31 -6.97
C LEU A 55 10.50 3.16 -6.28
N PRO A 56 10.85 3.23 -4.97
CA PRO A 56 11.59 2.14 -4.34
C PRO A 56 10.84 0.79 -4.35
N SER A 57 9.51 0.82 -4.18
CA SER A 57 8.66 -0.39 -4.26
C SER A 57 8.56 -0.96 -5.67
N LEU A 58 8.90 -0.18 -6.71
CA LEU A 58 9.04 -0.69 -8.08
C LEU A 58 10.47 -1.16 -8.36
N ALA A 59 11.47 -0.35 -7.97
CA ALA A 59 12.87 -0.58 -8.30
C ALA A 59 13.42 -1.84 -7.64
N TRP A 60 13.09 -2.08 -6.37
CA TRP A 60 13.67 -3.18 -5.62
C TRP A 60 13.23 -4.58 -6.13
N PRO A 61 11.93 -4.83 -6.39
CA PRO A 61 11.51 -6.05 -7.08
C PRO A 61 12.14 -6.25 -8.46
N LEU A 62 12.33 -5.18 -9.25
CA LEU A 62 12.98 -5.27 -10.56
C LEU A 62 14.46 -5.63 -10.45
N LEU A 63 15.17 -5.08 -9.45
CA LEU A 63 16.56 -5.44 -9.16
C LEU A 63 16.67 -6.92 -8.76
N GLU A 64 15.77 -7.41 -7.90
CA GLU A 64 15.70 -8.82 -7.52
C GLU A 64 15.45 -9.74 -8.73
N CYS A 65 14.57 -9.34 -9.66
CA CYS A 65 14.36 -10.07 -10.91
C CYS A 65 15.60 -10.07 -11.84
N ALA A 66 16.41 -9.00 -11.80
CA ALA A 66 17.62 -8.87 -12.62
C ALA A 66 18.84 -9.58 -12.02
N CYS A 67 18.85 -9.82 -10.71
CA CYS A 67 19.93 -10.52 -10.01
C CYS A 67 19.72 -12.04 -10.03
N ALA A 68 20.74 -12.79 -10.46
CA ALA A 68 20.71 -14.26 -10.61
C ALA A 68 20.53 -15.06 -9.29
N SER A 69 20.41 -14.39 -8.14
CA SER A 69 20.26 -15.01 -6.82
C SER A 69 18.82 -15.40 -6.46
N ALA A 70 17.82 -15.04 -7.26
CA ALA A 70 16.41 -15.20 -6.95
C ALA A 70 15.89 -16.63 -7.18
N VAL A 71 16.43 -17.61 -6.45
CA VAL A 71 16.20 -19.06 -6.64
C VAL A 71 14.72 -19.47 -6.58
N ARG A 72 13.84 -18.70 -5.92
CA ARG A 72 12.41 -19.02 -5.83
C ARG A 72 11.57 -18.46 -6.97
N LEU A 73 12.12 -17.56 -7.80
CA LEU A 73 11.40 -17.06 -8.97
C LEU A 73 11.30 -18.08 -10.10
N ASP A 74 11.93 -19.25 -10.02
CA ASP A 74 11.67 -20.35 -10.94
C ASP A 74 10.25 -20.92 -10.77
N ARG A 75 9.61 -20.69 -9.61
CA ARG A 75 8.27 -21.19 -9.29
C ARG A 75 7.19 -20.24 -9.78
N LEU A 76 6.17 -20.79 -10.43
CA LEU A 76 5.06 -20.02 -11.00
C LEU A 76 4.32 -19.14 -9.96
N PRO A 77 3.97 -19.63 -8.75
CA PRO A 77 3.24 -18.80 -7.78
C PRO A 77 4.03 -17.55 -7.34
N ASN A 78 5.34 -17.70 -7.09
CA ASN A 78 6.21 -16.59 -6.71
C ASN A 78 6.29 -15.53 -7.81
N ARG A 79 6.38 -15.95 -9.08
CA ARG A 79 6.38 -15.04 -10.23
C ARG A 79 5.07 -14.28 -10.37
N VAL A 80 3.94 -14.96 -10.22
CA VAL A 80 2.61 -14.33 -10.35
C VAL A 80 2.41 -13.31 -9.24
N LEU A 81 2.72 -13.65 -8.00
CA LEU A 81 2.60 -12.73 -6.85
C LEU A 81 3.51 -11.51 -7.01
N LEU A 82 4.76 -11.70 -7.42
CA LEU A 82 5.68 -10.59 -7.66
C LEU A 82 5.25 -9.73 -8.85
N ALA A 83 4.70 -10.35 -9.91
CA ALA A 83 4.15 -9.64 -11.06
C ALA A 83 2.94 -8.79 -10.68
N MET A 84 2.03 -9.29 -9.84
CA MET A 84 0.90 -8.49 -9.31
C MET A 84 1.42 -7.26 -8.57
N PHE A 85 2.41 -7.43 -7.69
CA PHE A 85 3.05 -6.34 -6.96
C PHE A 85 3.70 -5.31 -7.92
N LEU A 86 4.42 -5.79 -8.93
CA LEU A 86 5.04 -4.95 -9.96
C LEU A 86 4.01 -4.19 -10.79
N VAL A 87 2.93 -4.82 -11.23
CA VAL A 87 1.87 -4.18 -12.01
C VAL A 87 1.24 -3.02 -11.23
N HIS A 88 0.96 -3.25 -9.94
CA HIS A 88 0.47 -2.19 -9.05
C HIS A 88 1.44 -1.01 -8.99
N TYR A 89 2.71 -1.28 -8.72
CA TYR A 89 3.71 -0.21 -8.56
C TYR A 89 4.15 0.45 -9.86
N ILE A 90 4.02 -0.22 -11.01
CA ILE A 90 4.13 0.40 -12.34
C ILE A 90 3.02 1.43 -12.51
N TYR A 91 1.76 1.05 -12.23
CA TYR A 91 0.66 2.00 -12.31
C TYR A 91 0.86 3.17 -11.35
N ARG A 92 1.19 2.91 -10.08
CA ARG A 92 1.36 3.94 -9.05
C ARG A 92 2.52 4.89 -9.29
N THR A 93 3.64 4.38 -9.82
CA THR A 93 4.87 5.17 -10.00
C THR A 93 4.93 5.84 -11.37
N LEU A 94 4.53 5.15 -12.43
CA LEU A 94 4.78 5.58 -13.81
C LEU A 94 3.53 6.06 -14.56
N ILE A 95 2.32 5.74 -14.09
CA ILE A 95 1.07 6.11 -14.77
C ILE A 95 0.30 7.14 -13.93
N PHE A 96 -0.03 6.79 -12.68
CA PHE A 96 -0.83 7.60 -11.76
C PHE A 96 -0.35 9.06 -11.63
N PRO A 97 0.95 9.36 -11.48
CA PRO A 97 1.41 10.74 -11.31
C PRO A 97 1.18 11.62 -12.54
N PHE A 98 1.01 11.00 -13.72
CA PHE A 98 0.76 11.71 -14.97
C PHE A 98 -0.74 11.85 -15.27
N VAL A 99 -1.58 10.95 -14.74
CA VAL A 99 -3.06 11.03 -14.87
C VAL A 99 -3.73 11.77 -13.70
N ILE A 100 -3.00 12.08 -12.63
CA ILE A 100 -3.53 12.83 -11.48
C ILE A 100 -4.04 14.21 -11.92
N ARG A 101 -5.31 14.48 -11.59
CA ARG A 101 -5.98 15.75 -11.92
C ARG A 101 -5.75 16.78 -10.82
N GLY A 102 -4.76 17.64 -11.03
CA GLY A 102 -4.36 18.66 -10.08
C GLY A 102 -3.75 18.09 -8.79
N GLY A 103 -3.45 18.96 -7.83
CA GLY A 103 -2.93 18.57 -6.52
C GLY A 103 -2.09 19.66 -5.88
N LYS A 104 -2.25 19.85 -4.58
CA LYS A 104 -1.39 20.76 -3.82
C LYS A 104 0.02 20.17 -3.72
N PRO A 105 1.08 20.99 -3.68
CA PRO A 105 2.43 20.54 -3.37
C PRO A 105 2.44 19.68 -2.10
N THR A 106 3.25 18.63 -2.11
CA THR A 106 3.36 17.67 -1.01
C THR A 106 4.50 18.10 -0.10
N PRO A 107 4.30 18.20 1.24
CA PRO A 107 5.39 18.49 2.16
C PRO A 107 6.54 17.50 2.00
N LEU A 108 7.78 18.00 2.00
CA LEU A 108 8.99 17.19 1.78
C LEU A 108 9.09 16.05 2.81
N PHE A 109 8.75 16.32 4.07
CA PHE A 109 8.77 15.30 5.12
C PHE A 109 7.84 14.13 4.77
N THR A 110 6.63 14.41 4.25
CA THR A 110 5.68 13.38 3.82
C THR A 110 6.28 12.55 2.69
N CYS A 111 6.88 13.21 1.69
CA CYS A 111 7.55 12.53 0.58
C CYS A 111 8.69 11.61 1.06
N VAL A 112 9.53 12.08 2.00
CA VAL A 112 10.65 11.31 2.54
C VAL A 112 10.15 10.12 3.36
N THR A 113 9.17 10.32 4.24
CA THR A 113 8.61 9.22 5.03
C THR A 113 7.95 8.15 4.15
N ALA A 114 7.24 8.55 3.10
CA ALA A 114 6.64 7.64 2.12
C ALA A 114 7.71 6.91 1.28
N PHE A 115 8.79 7.60 0.90
CA PHE A 115 9.94 6.99 0.23
C PHE A 115 10.57 5.89 1.10
N LEU A 116 10.86 6.19 2.37
CA LEU A 116 11.44 5.22 3.31
C LEU A 116 10.53 4.02 3.53
N PHE A 117 9.21 4.26 3.61
CA PHE A 117 8.23 3.18 3.70
C PHE A 117 8.23 2.31 2.43
N CYS A 118 8.24 2.90 1.24
CA CYS A 118 8.25 2.13 -0.01
C CYS A 118 9.57 1.39 -0.21
N LEU A 119 10.69 1.97 0.22
CA LEU A 119 11.98 1.29 0.21
C LEU A 119 11.93 0.05 1.10
N TYR A 120 11.41 0.21 2.30
CA TYR A 120 11.24 -0.85 3.26
C TYR A 120 10.27 -1.95 2.78
N ASN A 121 9.09 -1.56 2.27
CA ASN A 121 8.08 -2.50 1.80
C ASN A 121 8.52 -3.22 0.52
N GLY A 122 9.09 -2.50 -0.44
CA GLY A 122 9.66 -3.07 -1.66
C GLY A 122 10.71 -4.14 -1.34
N TYR A 123 11.61 -3.84 -0.39
CA TYR A 123 12.58 -4.81 0.13
C TYR A 123 11.92 -6.04 0.74
N LEU A 124 11.01 -5.84 1.70
CA LEU A 124 10.41 -6.92 2.46
C LEU A 124 9.63 -7.90 1.55
N GLN A 125 8.80 -7.37 0.65
CA GLN A 125 7.93 -8.19 -0.20
C GLN A 125 8.71 -8.92 -1.29
N SER A 126 9.62 -8.24 -2.00
CA SER A 126 10.35 -8.90 -3.08
C SER A 126 11.31 -9.95 -2.53
N ARG A 127 12.05 -9.65 -1.45
CA ARG A 127 13.04 -10.55 -0.86
C ARG A 127 12.38 -11.82 -0.32
N TYR A 128 11.24 -11.69 0.33
CA TYR A 128 10.47 -12.83 0.81
C TYR A 128 10.00 -13.72 -0.36
N LEU A 129 9.41 -13.12 -1.40
CA LEU A 129 8.92 -13.84 -2.57
C LEU A 129 10.02 -14.46 -3.43
N SER A 130 11.19 -13.82 -3.56
CA SER A 130 12.29 -14.30 -4.42
C SER A 130 13.21 -15.32 -3.74
N HIS A 131 13.25 -15.40 -2.40
CA HIS A 131 14.20 -16.28 -1.68
C HIS A 131 13.57 -17.24 -0.67
N TYR A 132 12.46 -16.89 -0.03
CA TYR A 132 11.97 -17.62 1.15
C TYR A 132 10.60 -18.28 0.97
N ALA A 133 9.69 -17.66 0.21
CA ALA A 133 8.34 -18.20 0.03
C ALA A 133 8.35 -19.52 -0.75
N VAL A 134 7.78 -20.57 -0.14
CA VAL A 134 7.62 -21.89 -0.75
C VAL A 134 6.13 -22.16 -0.91
N TYR A 135 5.67 -22.23 -2.16
CA TYR A 135 4.31 -22.59 -2.51
C TYR A 135 4.28 -23.92 -3.26
N ALA A 136 3.15 -24.63 -3.18
CA ALA A 136 2.90 -25.79 -4.03
C ALA A 136 2.65 -25.36 -5.50
N GLU A 137 2.93 -26.23 -6.48
CA GLU A 137 2.78 -25.90 -7.90
C GLU A 137 1.31 -25.60 -8.29
N ASP A 138 0.37 -26.20 -7.58
CA ASP A 138 -1.08 -25.98 -7.72
C ASP A 138 -1.60 -24.79 -6.91
N TRP A 139 -0.73 -24.03 -6.22
CA TRP A 139 -1.15 -22.93 -5.34
C TRP A 139 -2.03 -21.89 -6.03
N VAL A 140 -1.77 -21.61 -7.31
CA VAL A 140 -2.53 -20.65 -8.13
C VAL A 140 -3.96 -21.10 -8.44
N THR A 141 -4.29 -22.38 -8.27
CA THR A 141 -5.66 -22.90 -8.43
C THR A 141 -6.38 -23.06 -7.09
N GLN A 142 -5.69 -22.82 -5.97
CA GLN A 142 -6.30 -22.96 -4.66
C GLN A 142 -7.35 -21.86 -4.39
N PRO A 143 -8.44 -22.18 -3.68
CA PRO A 143 -9.51 -21.22 -3.40
C PRO A 143 -9.03 -19.94 -2.69
N CYS A 144 -8.00 -20.04 -1.84
CA CYS A 144 -7.40 -18.88 -1.16
C CYS A 144 -6.76 -17.87 -2.13
N PHE A 145 -6.11 -18.36 -3.20
CA PHE A 145 -5.52 -17.53 -4.24
C PHE A 145 -6.60 -16.87 -5.10
N LEU A 146 -7.61 -17.63 -5.52
CA LEU A 146 -8.71 -17.14 -6.36
C LEU A 146 -9.63 -16.14 -5.61
N ALA A 147 -9.91 -16.39 -4.33
CA ALA A 147 -10.70 -15.47 -3.50
C ALA A 147 -9.96 -14.17 -3.16
N GLY A 148 -8.62 -14.17 -3.18
CA GLY A 148 -7.81 -12.97 -3.00
C GLY A 148 -7.98 -11.91 -4.10
N GLY A 149 -8.63 -12.22 -5.23
CA GLY A 149 -8.78 -11.31 -6.37
C GLY A 149 -10.06 -10.44 -6.40
N LEU A 150 -10.85 -10.36 -5.33
CA LEU A 150 -12.20 -9.78 -5.39
C LEU A 150 -12.22 -8.23 -5.42
N PHE A 151 -12.92 -7.62 -6.40
CA PHE A 151 -13.27 -6.19 -6.45
C PHE A 151 -14.80 -6.02 -6.52
N GLU A 152 -15.39 -5.15 -5.69
CA GLU A 152 -16.47 -4.17 -6.00
C GLU A 152 -17.11 -3.57 -4.69
N TYR A 153 -17.76 -2.39 -4.83
CA TYR A 153 -18.79 -1.81 -3.93
C TYR A 153 -18.48 -0.70 -2.88
N VAL A 154 -17.63 0.33 -3.07
CA VAL A 154 -17.69 1.50 -2.14
C VAL A 154 -17.36 2.89 -2.67
N THR A 155 -17.83 3.88 -1.91
CA THR A 155 -17.76 5.33 -2.14
C THR A 155 -16.33 5.91 -2.09
N ALA A 156 -15.39 5.28 -1.38
CA ALA A 156 -13.95 5.51 -1.50
C ALA A 156 -13.30 4.31 -2.21
N ALA A 157 -13.79 4.01 -3.43
CA ALA A 157 -13.43 2.82 -4.22
C ALA A 157 -11.92 2.61 -4.34
N ASN A 158 -11.14 3.68 -4.34
CA ASN A 158 -9.69 3.60 -4.38
C ASN A 158 -9.09 3.10 -3.06
N TYR A 159 -9.59 3.51 -1.89
CA TYR A 159 -9.06 3.04 -0.60
C TYR A 159 -9.60 1.67 -0.19
N LEU A 160 -10.87 1.36 -0.51
CA LEU A 160 -11.34 -0.02 -0.37
C LEU A 160 -10.61 -0.90 -1.37
N GLY A 161 -10.52 -0.49 -2.64
CA GLY A 161 -9.83 -1.26 -3.68
C GLY A 161 -8.39 -1.58 -3.26
N GLU A 162 -7.64 -0.59 -2.79
CA GLU A 162 -6.27 -0.78 -2.29
C GLU A 162 -6.25 -1.65 -1.02
N SER A 163 -7.23 -1.54 -0.10
CA SER A 163 -7.31 -2.42 1.07
C SER A 163 -7.59 -3.88 0.68
N VAL A 164 -8.57 -4.11 -0.20
CA VAL A 164 -8.97 -5.44 -0.64
C VAL A 164 -7.89 -6.06 -1.51
N GLU A 165 -7.21 -5.27 -2.35
CA GLU A 165 -6.04 -5.70 -3.09
C GLU A 165 -4.95 -6.22 -2.16
N TRP A 166 -4.63 -5.51 -1.07
CA TRP A 166 -3.58 -5.96 -0.16
C TRP A 166 -4.00 -7.11 0.75
N PHE A 167 -5.26 -7.16 1.21
CA PHE A 167 -5.77 -8.36 1.89
C PHE A 167 -5.80 -9.57 0.96
N GLY A 168 -6.16 -9.34 -0.30
CA GLY A 168 -6.11 -10.31 -1.37
C GLY A 168 -4.70 -10.85 -1.62
N PHE A 169 -3.73 -9.95 -1.72
CA PHE A 169 -2.31 -10.30 -1.80
C PHE A 169 -1.80 -11.02 -0.56
N ALA A 170 -2.25 -10.64 0.64
CA ALA A 170 -1.90 -11.32 1.89
C ALA A 170 -2.44 -12.76 1.92
N LEU A 171 -3.67 -12.97 1.45
CA LEU A 171 -4.28 -14.30 1.32
C LEU A 171 -3.58 -15.12 0.23
N ALA A 172 -3.29 -14.51 -0.92
CA ALA A 172 -2.65 -15.17 -2.05
C ALA A 172 -1.17 -15.54 -1.75
N SER A 173 -0.45 -14.69 -1.01
CA SER A 173 0.92 -14.94 -0.56
C SER A 173 1.00 -15.76 0.73
N TRP A 174 -0.10 -15.88 1.47
CA TRP A 174 -0.19 -16.56 2.76
C TRP A 174 1.04 -16.31 3.67
N SER A 175 1.46 -15.04 3.73
CA SER A 175 2.71 -14.63 4.35
C SER A 175 2.47 -13.63 5.47
N LEU A 176 3.29 -13.70 6.52
CA LEU A 176 3.25 -12.75 7.62
C LEU A 176 3.55 -11.33 7.11
N GLN A 177 4.48 -11.21 6.16
CA GLN A 177 4.90 -9.97 5.53
C GLN A 177 3.76 -9.36 4.69
N GLY A 178 3.04 -10.17 3.92
CA GLY A 178 1.86 -9.74 3.18
C GLY A 178 0.73 -9.30 4.12
N ALA A 179 0.47 -10.06 5.18
CA ALA A 179 -0.54 -9.72 6.19
C ALA A 179 -0.21 -8.42 6.94
N ALA A 180 1.06 -8.23 7.34
CA ALA A 180 1.50 -7.01 8.01
C ALA A 180 1.32 -5.77 7.13
N PHE A 181 1.63 -5.89 5.84
CA PHE A 181 1.42 -4.81 4.88
C PHE A 181 -0.06 -4.50 4.64
N ALA A 182 -0.91 -5.53 4.53
CA ALA A 182 -2.36 -5.35 4.42
C ALA A 182 -2.93 -4.61 5.64
N LEU A 183 -2.52 -5.00 6.85
CA LEU A 183 -2.94 -4.35 8.10
C LEU A 183 -2.45 -2.90 8.19
N PHE A 184 -1.17 -2.65 7.89
CA PHE A 184 -0.62 -1.30 7.85
C PHE A 184 -1.43 -0.40 6.91
N THR A 185 -1.62 -0.87 5.67
CA THR A 185 -2.32 -0.11 4.64
C THR A 185 -3.77 0.13 5.04
N PHE A 186 -4.47 -0.89 5.55
CA PHE A 186 -5.83 -0.74 6.05
C PHE A 186 -5.93 0.32 7.15
N CYS A 187 -5.05 0.30 8.15
CA CYS A 187 -5.04 1.31 9.22
C CYS A 187 -4.83 2.74 8.68
N VAL A 188 -3.87 2.94 7.78
CA VAL A 188 -3.58 4.26 7.20
C VAL A 188 -4.74 4.72 6.30
N LEU A 189 -5.30 3.84 5.48
CA LEU A 189 -6.39 4.17 4.58
C LEU A 189 -7.71 4.41 5.31
N LEU A 190 -8.00 3.64 6.36
CA LEU A 190 -9.18 3.82 7.21
C LEU A 190 -9.18 5.19 7.89
N SER A 191 -8.07 5.56 8.55
CA SER A 191 -7.94 6.87 9.21
C SER A 191 -8.07 8.04 8.22
N ARG A 192 -7.58 7.85 6.99
CA ARG A 192 -7.73 8.81 5.89
C ARG A 192 -9.17 8.90 5.40
N ALA A 193 -9.85 7.77 5.21
CA ALA A 193 -11.25 7.72 4.80
C ALA A 193 -12.15 8.44 5.81
N MET A 194 -11.92 8.23 7.11
CA MET A 194 -12.63 8.94 8.20
C MET A 194 -12.52 10.46 8.05
N HIS A 195 -11.31 10.98 7.81
CA HIS A 195 -11.10 12.41 7.61
C HIS A 195 -11.75 12.93 6.33
N HIS A 196 -11.66 12.21 5.21
CA HIS A 196 -12.35 12.63 3.98
C HIS A 196 -13.86 12.69 4.19
N HIS A 197 -14.46 11.68 4.82
CA HIS A 197 -15.90 11.66 5.09
C HIS A 197 -16.33 12.82 5.98
N ARG A 198 -15.58 13.10 7.07
CA ARG A 198 -15.83 14.24 7.95
C ARG A 198 -15.77 15.57 7.20
N TRP A 199 -14.75 15.77 6.37
CA TRP A 199 -14.62 16.99 5.56
C TRP A 199 -15.77 17.18 4.58
N TYR A 200 -16.28 16.09 3.96
CA TYR A 200 -17.45 16.18 3.09
C TYR A 200 -18.71 16.60 3.84
N LEU A 201 -18.94 16.06 5.05
CA LEU A 201 -20.05 16.45 5.92
C LEU A 201 -19.97 17.92 6.37
N GLU A 202 -18.77 18.42 6.63
CA GLU A 202 -18.55 19.80 7.07
C GLU A 202 -18.62 20.81 5.92
N LYS A 203 -18.25 20.41 4.69
CA LYS A 203 -18.10 21.32 3.55
C LYS A 203 -19.35 21.45 2.69
N PHE A 204 -20.18 20.41 2.60
CA PHE A 204 -21.34 20.36 1.73
C PHE A 204 -22.61 20.08 2.54
N GLU A 205 -23.54 21.05 2.59
CA GLU A 205 -24.80 20.90 3.32
C GLU A 205 -25.68 19.78 2.73
N ASP A 206 -25.66 19.61 1.41
CA ASP A 206 -26.42 18.58 0.68
C ASP A 206 -25.73 17.20 0.63
N TYR A 207 -24.64 16.99 1.37
CA TYR A 207 -23.95 15.69 1.36
C TYR A 207 -24.84 14.60 1.99
N PRO A 208 -25.07 13.46 1.30
CA PRO A 208 -25.95 12.42 1.83
C PRO A 208 -25.39 11.81 3.11
N LYS A 209 -26.04 12.10 4.26
CA LYS A 209 -25.66 11.63 5.60
C LYS A 209 -25.77 10.10 5.77
N SER A 210 -26.41 9.42 4.83
CA SER A 210 -26.50 7.95 4.78
C SER A 210 -25.23 7.28 4.25
N ARG A 211 -24.31 8.01 3.60
CA ARG A 211 -23.05 7.45 3.08
C ARG A 211 -22.13 7.02 4.22
N LYS A 212 -21.47 5.88 4.03
CA LYS A 212 -20.54 5.26 4.98
C LYS A 212 -19.08 5.52 4.57
N ILE A 213 -18.16 5.37 5.52
CA ILE A 213 -16.78 5.87 5.46
C ILE A 213 -15.89 4.98 4.56
N LEU A 214 -15.92 3.66 4.75
CA LEU A 214 -15.03 2.72 4.07
C LEU A 214 -15.68 1.37 3.72
N ILE A 215 -16.55 0.81 4.57
CA ILE A 215 -17.21 -0.48 4.37
C ILE A 215 -18.67 -0.24 3.97
N PRO A 216 -19.10 -0.72 2.79
CA PRO A 216 -20.47 -0.53 2.32
C PRO A 216 -21.47 -1.10 3.33
N PHE A 217 -22.50 -0.32 3.65
CA PHE A 217 -23.61 -0.69 4.55
C PHE A 217 -23.25 -0.94 6.03
N LEU A 218 -21.97 -0.84 6.42
CA LEU A 218 -21.50 -1.11 7.80
C LEU A 218 -20.78 0.08 8.43
N TYR A 219 -19.71 0.60 7.80
CA TYR A 219 -18.84 1.61 8.43
C TYR A 219 -18.37 2.69 7.47
#